data_AF-A0A1V9Y3S6-F1
#
_entry.id   AF-A0A1V9Y3S6-F1
#
_cell.length_a   1.000
_cell.length_b   1.000
_cell.length_c   1.000
_cell.angle_alpha   90.00
_cell.angle_beta   90.00
_cell.angle_gamma   90.00
#
_symmetry.space_group_name_H-M   'P 1'
#
loop_
_entity.id
_entity.type
_entity.pdbx_description
1 polymer ?
#
loop_
_entity_poly.entity_id
_entity_poly.type
_entity_poly.pdbx_seq_one_letter_code
_entity_poly.pdbx_strand_id
1 'polypeptide(L)'
;TAEALLYDAVSLVAAGVEALLEKDKEAAKDNKASKTKDKVFRAGPLALAQLDCNRSVHWEHGKALLEAIKGARIRGLSGDLRLNRRTGTRDEFGLDVVELKYTGLKKTASWSPRDGLKLNAANRTEQDADLSRTLEGMTLRVVSVLNEPYTMLYPASENRTGNDRFYGYAIDLIAALADLCKFNYTFYISPDRKYGSRQPDGKWNGMVGELIRR
;
A
#
# COMPACT_ATOMS: atom_id res chain seq x y z
N THR A 1 -1.66 -13.12 -2.93
CA THR A 1 -1.16 -12.94 -1.54
C THR A 1 -1.05 -14.26 -0.79
N ALA A 2 -2.04 -15.16 -0.89
CA ALA A 2 -1.99 -16.47 -0.23
C ALA A 2 -0.79 -17.34 -0.64
N GLU A 3 -0.42 -17.34 -1.93
CA GLU A 3 0.72 -18.12 -2.43
C GLU A 3 2.06 -17.67 -1.84
N ALA A 4 2.28 -16.36 -1.72
CA ALA A 4 3.49 -15.81 -1.12
C ALA A 4 3.62 -16.21 0.36
N LEU A 5 2.50 -16.19 1.10
CA LEU A 5 2.48 -16.64 2.50
C LEU A 5 2.71 -18.15 2.62
N LEU A 6 2.21 -18.95 1.68
CA LEU A 6 2.45 -20.39 1.66
C LEU A 6 3.94 -20.69 1.44
N TYR A 7 4.56 -20.03 0.47
CA TYR A 7 6.00 -20.15 0.22
C TYR A 7 6.83 -19.78 1.45
N ASP A 8 6.50 -18.65 2.08
CA ASP A 8 7.18 -18.18 3.29
C ASP A 8 6.99 -19.13 4.47
N ALA A 9 5.80 -19.73 4.62
CA ALA A 9 5.52 -20.70 5.67
C ALA A 9 6.35 -21.97 5.52
N VAL A 10 6.43 -22.53 4.31
CA VAL A 10 7.27 -23.72 4.03
C VAL A 10 8.74 -23.40 4.30
N SER A 11 9.22 -22.25 3.83
CA SER A 11 10.60 -21.79 4.02
C SER A 11 10.95 -21.62 5.51
N LEU A 12 10.01 -21.11 6.32
CA LEU A 12 10.22 -20.91 7.75
C LEU A 12 10.29 -22.24 8.50
N VAL A 13 9.40 -23.17 8.18
CA VAL A 13 9.40 -24.51 8.80
C VAL A 13 10.68 -25.26 8.42
N ALA A 14 11.10 -25.19 7.16
CA ALA A 14 12.37 -25.78 6.70
C ALA A 14 13.56 -25.22 7.49
N ALA A 15 13.67 -23.89 7.62
CA ALA A 15 14.72 -23.26 8.41
C ALA A 15 14.69 -23.68 9.89
N GLY A 16 13.50 -23.88 10.47
CA GLY A 16 13.36 -24.42 11.83
C GLY A 16 13.85 -25.85 11.98
N VAL A 17 13.57 -26.71 11.00
CA VAL A 17 14.06 -28.11 10.96
C VAL A 17 15.57 -28.14 10.79
N GLU A 18 16.13 -27.36 9.87
CA GLU A 18 17.57 -27.25 9.64
C GLU A 18 18.31 -26.77 10.90
N ALA A 19 17.81 -25.72 11.54
CA ALA A 19 18.39 -25.19 12.78
C ALA A 19 18.36 -26.20 13.93
N LEU A 20 17.36 -27.07 13.99
CA LEU A 20 17.29 -28.14 14.98
C LEU A 20 18.32 -29.23 14.68
N LEU A 21 18.44 -29.65 13.41
CA LEU A 21 19.41 -30.64 12.97
C LEU A 21 20.87 -30.19 13.15
N GLU A 22 21.16 -28.90 12.99
CA GLU A 22 22.49 -28.33 13.22
C GLU A 22 22.89 -28.39 14.70
N LYS A 23 21.97 -28.03 15.61
CA LYS A 23 22.21 -28.12 17.06
C LYS A 23 22.51 -29.54 17.53
N ASP A 24 21.83 -30.53 16.97
CA ASP A 24 22.08 -31.94 17.31
C ASP A 24 23.49 -32.38 16.86
N LYS A 25 23.97 -31.88 15.70
CA LYS A 25 25.35 -32.14 15.22
C LYS A 25 26.40 -31.49 16.11
N GLU A 26 26.16 -30.28 16.60
CA GLU A 26 27.08 -29.59 17.53
C GLU A 26 27.16 -30.31 18.88
N ALA A 27 26.00 -30.65 19.46
CA ALA A 27 25.94 -31.40 20.72
C ALA A 27 26.60 -32.79 20.63
N ALA A 28 26.55 -33.44 19.46
CA ALA A 28 27.25 -34.71 19.23
C ALA A 28 28.78 -34.56 19.18
N LYS A 29 29.30 -33.41 18.74
CA LYS A 29 30.74 -33.12 18.71
C LYS A 29 31.29 -32.79 20.09
N ASP A 30 30.55 -32.03 20.90
CA ASP A 30 30.98 -31.61 22.25
C ASP A 30 31.01 -32.76 23.27
N ASN A 31 30.19 -33.80 23.04
CA ASN A 31 30.15 -35.00 23.89
C ASN A 31 31.41 -35.90 23.80
N LYS A 32 32.40 -35.55 22.96
CA LYS A 32 33.74 -36.17 23.06
C LYS A 32 34.57 -35.64 24.24
N ALA A 33 34.11 -34.63 24.99
CA ALA A 33 34.95 -33.93 25.98
C ALA A 33 34.44 -33.83 27.43
N SER A 34 33.24 -34.29 27.83
CA SER A 34 32.84 -34.12 29.25
C SER A 34 31.87 -35.17 29.80
N LYS A 35 32.32 -35.88 30.86
CA LYS A 35 31.53 -36.77 31.72
C LYS A 35 31.00 -35.98 32.92
N THR A 36 29.86 -35.31 32.79
CA THR A 36 29.10 -34.85 33.97
C THR A 36 27.60 -35.01 33.74
N LYS A 37 26.93 -35.63 34.72
CA LYS A 37 25.51 -35.98 34.71
C LYS A 37 24.65 -34.77 35.07
N ASP A 38 24.49 -33.84 34.13
CA ASP A 38 23.32 -32.94 34.16
C ASP A 38 22.33 -33.42 33.10
N LYS A 39 21.04 -33.46 33.47
CA LYS A 39 19.93 -33.84 32.58
C LYS A 39 19.71 -32.74 31.52
N VAL A 40 20.68 -32.57 30.64
CA VAL A 40 20.49 -31.89 29.36
C VAL A 40 19.53 -32.75 28.56
N PHE A 41 18.40 -32.18 28.15
CA PHE A 41 17.42 -32.83 27.29
C PHE A 41 18.13 -33.27 26.00
N ARG A 42 18.51 -34.55 25.93
CA ARG A 42 19.19 -35.13 24.77
C ARG A 42 18.13 -35.32 23.69
N ALA A 43 18.07 -34.41 22.74
CA ALA A 43 17.43 -34.72 21.48
C ALA A 43 18.28 -35.83 20.84
N GLY A 44 17.75 -37.06 20.85
CA GLY A 44 18.22 -38.11 19.94
C GLY A 44 17.95 -37.68 18.48
N PRO A 45 18.36 -38.48 17.49
CA PRO A 45 18.01 -38.21 16.09
C PRO A 45 16.50 -37.97 15.98
N LEU A 46 16.10 -36.89 15.30
CA LEU A 46 14.70 -36.51 15.07
C LEU A 46 13.90 -37.73 14.59
N ALA A 47 13.18 -38.37 15.52
CA ALA A 47 12.44 -39.59 15.26
C ALA A 47 10.98 -39.23 15.04
N LEU A 48 10.43 -39.67 13.90
CA LEU A 48 9.00 -39.56 13.65
C LEU A 48 8.24 -40.49 14.59
N ALA A 49 7.16 -39.99 15.18
CA ALA A 49 6.28 -40.77 16.05
C ALA A 49 4.84 -40.63 15.56
N GLN A 50 4.15 -41.76 15.39
CA GLN A 50 2.70 -41.75 15.17
C GLN A 50 2.01 -41.49 16.51
N LEU A 51 1.12 -40.51 16.55
CA LEU A 51 0.34 -40.14 17.73
C LEU A 51 -1.12 -40.51 17.53
N ASP A 52 -1.82 -40.76 18.64
CA ASP A 52 -3.25 -41.02 18.69
C ASP A 52 -3.94 -39.82 19.36
N CYS A 53 -4.87 -39.17 18.65
CA CYS A 53 -5.59 -37.99 19.12
C CYS A 53 -6.46 -38.26 20.37
N ASN A 54 -6.81 -39.51 20.65
CA ASN A 54 -7.56 -39.88 21.85
C ASN A 54 -6.66 -40.03 23.10
N ARG A 55 -5.34 -39.94 22.94
CA ARG A 55 -4.37 -40.06 24.03
C ARG A 55 -3.66 -38.73 24.25
N SER A 56 -3.40 -38.41 25.52
CA SER A 56 -2.63 -37.22 25.91
C SER A 56 -1.12 -37.46 25.80
N VAL A 57 -0.67 -37.96 24.64
CA VAL A 57 0.75 -38.19 24.34
C VAL A 57 1.20 -37.14 23.34
N HIS A 58 2.36 -36.54 23.58
CA HIS A 58 2.94 -35.53 22.71
C HIS A 58 4.23 -36.05 22.06
N TRP A 59 4.63 -35.41 20.96
CA TRP A 59 5.91 -35.70 20.35
C TRP A 59 7.04 -35.04 21.15
N GLU A 60 8.01 -35.84 21.61
CA GLU A 60 9.13 -35.41 22.46
C GLU A 60 9.91 -34.22 21.87
N HIS A 61 10.09 -34.18 20.54
CA HIS A 61 10.80 -33.10 19.86
C HIS A 61 9.92 -31.90 19.49
N GLY A 62 8.59 -31.97 19.71
CA GLY A 62 7.65 -30.95 19.27
C GLY A 62 7.94 -29.57 19.85
N LYS A 63 8.30 -29.50 21.14
CA LYS A 63 8.68 -28.25 21.80
C LYS A 63 10.00 -27.70 21.23
N ALA A 64 10.99 -28.55 21.02
CA ALA A 64 12.29 -28.13 20.47
C ALA A 64 12.15 -27.60 19.04
N LEU A 65 11.36 -28.27 18.19
CA LEU A 65 11.07 -27.81 16.84
C LEU A 65 10.30 -26.48 16.85
N LEU A 66 9.28 -26.34 17.69
CA LEU A 66 8.53 -25.09 17.79
C LEU A 66 9.43 -23.92 18.18
N GLU A 67 10.33 -24.11 19.15
CA GLU A 67 11.28 -23.07 19.57
C GLU A 67 12.36 -22.80 18.50
N ALA A 68 12.73 -23.80 17.69
CA ALA A 68 13.60 -23.60 16.53
C ALA A 68 12.92 -22.77 15.44
N ILE A 69 11.65 -23.07 15.11
CA ILE A 69 10.84 -22.30 14.15
C ILE A 69 10.66 -20.86 14.63
N LYS A 70 10.29 -20.64 15.90
CA LYS A 70 10.18 -19.29 16.48
C LYS A 70 11.51 -18.55 16.53
N GLY A 71 12.62 -19.29 16.60
CA GLY A 71 13.98 -18.76 16.64
C GLY A 71 14.54 -18.41 15.26
N ALA A 72 13.98 -18.98 14.19
CA ALA A 72 14.43 -18.80 12.82
C ALA A 72 14.17 -17.38 12.31
N ARG A 73 15.08 -16.91 11.45
CA ARG A 73 14.95 -15.65 10.71
C ARG A 73 15.22 -15.95 9.25
N ILE A 74 14.25 -15.64 8.40
CA ILE A 74 14.36 -15.85 6.95
C ILE A 74 14.01 -14.56 6.22
N ARG A 75 14.38 -14.49 4.94
CA ARG A 75 13.90 -13.47 4.02
C ARG A 75 13.02 -14.15 2.96
N GLY A 76 11.72 -13.93 3.06
CA GLY A 76 10.72 -14.49 2.17
C GLY A 76 10.21 -13.49 1.13
N LEU A 77 9.16 -13.86 0.42
CA LEU A 77 8.45 -13.00 -0.54
C LEU A 77 7.74 -11.83 0.16
N SER A 78 7.31 -12.01 1.41
CA SER A 78 6.77 -10.95 2.24
C SER A 78 7.84 -10.13 2.98
N GLY A 79 9.11 -10.26 2.59
CA GLY A 79 10.24 -9.56 3.19
C GLY A 79 10.86 -10.30 4.37
N ASP A 80 11.41 -9.54 5.31
CA ASP A 80 11.99 -10.11 6.53
C ASP A 80 10.90 -10.79 7.36
N LEU A 81 11.10 -12.06 7.67
CA LEU A 81 10.18 -12.87 8.45
C LEU A 81 10.87 -13.36 9.71
N ARG A 82 10.30 -12.96 10.84
CA ARG A 82 10.68 -13.41 12.17
C ARG A 82 9.43 -13.50 13.03
N LEU A 83 9.32 -14.59 13.78
CA LEU A 83 8.26 -14.73 14.78
C LEU A 83 8.75 -14.20 16.13
N ASN A 84 7.81 -13.68 16.91
CA ASN A 84 8.03 -13.35 18.30
C ASN A 84 8.32 -14.65 19.07
N ARG A 85 9.46 -14.71 19.75
CA ARG A 85 9.90 -15.93 20.45
C ARG A 85 8.95 -16.37 21.56
N ARG A 86 8.18 -15.46 22.17
CA ARG A 86 7.24 -15.79 23.24
C ARG A 86 5.90 -16.23 22.68
N THR A 87 5.31 -15.44 21.79
CA THR A 87 3.93 -15.62 21.31
C THR A 87 3.83 -16.46 20.04
N GLY A 88 4.89 -16.54 19.22
CA GLY A 88 4.86 -17.18 17.91
C GLY A 88 4.17 -16.36 16.81
N THR A 89 3.82 -15.10 17.09
CA THR A 89 3.16 -14.19 16.14
C THR A 89 4.19 -13.39 15.33
N ARG A 90 3.81 -12.97 14.12
CA ARG A 90 4.65 -12.08 13.30
C ARG A 90 4.33 -10.62 13.61
N ASP A 91 4.97 -10.09 14.65
CA ASP A 91 4.70 -8.73 15.14
C ASP A 91 5.58 -7.67 14.47
N GLU A 92 6.66 -8.10 13.79
CA GLU A 92 7.60 -7.23 13.08
C GLU A 92 7.47 -7.47 11.58
N PHE A 93 6.88 -6.51 10.87
CA PHE A 93 6.73 -6.53 9.42
C PHE A 93 6.70 -5.12 8.83
N GLY A 94 6.97 -5.00 7.53
CA GLY A 94 6.85 -3.76 6.78
C GLY A 94 5.67 -3.81 5.83
N LEU A 95 4.98 -2.68 5.67
CA LEU A 95 3.95 -2.49 4.66
C LEU A 95 4.39 -1.38 3.69
N ASP A 96 4.13 -1.60 2.42
CA ASP A 96 4.31 -0.60 1.39
C ASP A 96 3.00 0.12 1.16
N VAL A 97 3.01 1.45 1.26
CA VAL A 97 1.87 2.28 0.90
C VAL A 97 2.02 2.65 -0.56
N VAL A 98 0.99 2.31 -1.34
CA VAL A 98 0.98 2.48 -2.79
C VAL A 98 -0.17 3.40 -3.15
N GLU A 99 0.12 4.40 -3.97
CA GLU A 99 -0.86 5.32 -4.53
C GLU A 99 -1.03 5.03 -6.01
N LEU A 100 -2.28 5.06 -6.48
CA LEU A 100 -2.58 5.03 -7.90
C LEU A 100 -2.39 6.42 -8.50
N LYS A 101 -1.40 6.55 -9.38
CA LYS A 101 -1.18 7.76 -10.19
C LYS A 101 -1.53 7.50 -11.65
N TYR A 102 -1.58 8.55 -12.47
CA TYR A 102 -1.78 8.43 -13.92
C TYR A 102 -0.70 7.56 -14.61
N THR A 103 0.52 7.54 -14.05
CA THR A 103 1.63 6.68 -14.50
C THR A 103 1.55 5.24 -13.96
N GLY A 104 0.52 4.89 -13.18
CA GLY A 104 0.34 3.60 -12.55
C GLY A 104 0.53 3.62 -11.03
N LEU A 105 0.56 2.43 -10.43
CA LEU A 105 0.76 2.25 -9.00
C LEU A 105 2.20 2.62 -8.61
N LYS A 106 2.36 3.63 -7.76
CA LYS A 106 3.66 4.05 -7.23
C LYS A 106 3.69 3.91 -5.71
N LYS A 107 4.76 3.34 -5.19
CA LYS A 107 5.02 3.28 -3.74
C LYS A 107 5.31 4.67 -3.20
N THR A 108 4.45 5.19 -2.34
CA THR A 108 4.55 6.55 -1.80
C THR A 108 5.17 6.61 -0.41
N ALA A 109 5.03 5.54 0.36
CA ALA A 109 5.56 5.44 1.71
C ALA A 109 5.85 3.99 2.11
N SER A 110 6.54 3.84 3.22
CA SER A 110 6.66 2.58 3.95
C SER A 110 6.10 2.74 5.36
N TRP A 111 5.57 1.67 5.92
CA TRP A 111 5.07 1.64 7.29
C TRP A 111 5.65 0.44 8.04
N SER A 112 5.97 0.61 9.31
CA SER A 112 6.27 -0.51 10.20
C SER A 112 5.70 -0.25 11.60
N PRO A 113 5.47 -1.32 12.41
CA PRO A 113 5.01 -1.18 13.79
C PRO A 113 5.93 -0.32 14.66
N ARG A 114 7.24 -0.30 14.37
CA ARG A 114 8.23 0.49 15.13
C ARG A 114 8.30 1.95 14.72
N ASP A 115 8.23 2.19 13.42
CA ASP A 115 8.56 3.48 12.85
C ASP A 115 7.33 4.30 12.45
N GLY A 116 6.15 3.69 12.44
CA GLY A 116 4.97 4.30 11.85
C GLY A 116 5.14 4.53 10.35
N LEU A 117 4.45 5.55 9.83
CA LEU A 117 4.48 5.91 8.41
C LEU A 117 5.72 6.75 8.09
N LYS A 118 6.56 6.26 7.18
CA LYS A 118 7.71 6.97 6.61
C LYS A 118 7.43 7.30 5.15
N LEU A 119 7.22 8.58 4.87
CA LEU A 119 7.07 9.08 3.50
C LEU A 119 8.40 8.97 2.76
N ASN A 120 8.38 8.49 1.51
CA ASN A 120 9.59 8.43 0.71
C ASN A 120 10.00 9.86 0.30
N ALA A 121 11.16 10.33 0.77
CA ALA A 121 11.64 11.70 0.54
C ALA A 121 11.82 12.07 -0.94
N ALA A 122 12.13 11.08 -1.79
CA ALA A 122 12.22 11.25 -3.25
C ALA A 122 10.90 11.75 -3.88
N ASN A 123 9.76 11.52 -3.23
CA ASN A 123 8.46 11.97 -3.74
C ASN A 123 8.16 13.45 -3.49
N ARG A 124 8.89 14.15 -2.61
CA ARG A 124 8.61 15.57 -2.31
C ARG A 124 9.09 16.51 -3.41
N THR A 125 10.24 16.23 -4.01
CA THR A 125 10.78 17.02 -5.13
C THR A 125 10.15 16.67 -6.47
N GLU A 126 9.63 15.45 -6.62
CA GLU A 126 8.89 15.05 -7.81
C GLU A 126 7.48 15.66 -7.85
N GLN A 127 6.87 16.01 -6.71
CA GLN A 127 5.47 16.44 -6.64
C GLN A 127 5.18 17.74 -7.40
N ASP A 128 6.13 18.69 -7.44
CA ASP A 128 5.98 19.97 -8.15
C ASP A 128 6.32 19.87 -9.65
N ALA A 129 7.26 19.00 -10.03
CA ALA A 129 7.57 18.70 -11.43
C ALA A 129 6.51 17.80 -12.08
N ASP A 130 5.86 16.94 -11.27
CA ASP A 130 4.79 16.04 -11.70
C ASP A 130 3.58 16.88 -12.16
N LEU A 131 3.13 17.91 -11.44
CA LEU A 131 1.92 18.70 -11.78
C LEU A 131 1.85 19.18 -13.24
N SER A 132 2.97 19.64 -13.80
CA SER A 132 3.06 20.06 -15.22
C SER A 132 2.97 18.89 -16.22
N ARG A 133 3.44 17.69 -15.83
CA ARG A 133 3.27 16.41 -16.56
C ARG A 133 1.97 15.69 -16.19
N THR A 134 1.31 16.10 -15.12
CA THR A 134 0.15 15.43 -14.50
C THR A 134 -1.12 15.77 -15.25
N LEU A 135 -1.23 16.98 -15.84
CA LEU A 135 -2.43 17.35 -16.58
C LEU A 135 -2.44 16.78 -18.00
N GLU A 136 -1.28 16.42 -18.56
CA GLU A 136 -1.19 15.88 -19.91
C GLU A 136 -2.04 14.61 -20.05
N GLY A 137 -2.98 14.61 -20.99
CA GLY A 137 -3.93 13.51 -21.21
C GLY A 137 -5.06 13.37 -20.18
N MET A 138 -5.10 14.19 -19.12
CA MET A 138 -6.24 14.25 -18.21
C MET A 138 -7.41 15.01 -18.82
N THR A 139 -8.64 14.57 -18.54
CA THR A 139 -9.86 15.31 -18.90
C THR A 139 -10.42 16.06 -17.68
N LEU A 140 -10.27 17.39 -17.67
CA LEU A 140 -10.74 18.24 -16.58
C LEU A 140 -12.19 18.69 -16.79
N ARG A 141 -12.98 18.68 -15.71
CA ARG A 141 -14.30 19.31 -15.69
C ARG A 141 -14.17 20.76 -15.23
N VAL A 142 -14.41 21.71 -16.13
CA VAL A 142 -14.26 23.14 -15.89
C VAL A 142 -15.63 23.76 -15.68
N VAL A 143 -15.84 24.34 -14.50
CA VAL A 143 -17.09 25.02 -14.14
C VAL A 143 -16.94 26.53 -14.28
N SER A 144 -17.96 27.19 -14.81
CA SER A 144 -18.04 28.65 -14.87
C SER A 144 -19.47 29.16 -14.63
N VAL A 145 -19.65 30.47 -14.66
CA VAL A 145 -20.96 31.15 -14.71
C VAL A 145 -21.00 32.04 -15.93
N LEU A 146 -22.20 32.29 -16.47
CA LEU A 146 -22.34 33.24 -17.58
C LEU A 146 -22.08 34.65 -17.07
N ASN A 147 -21.08 35.31 -17.66
CA ASN A 147 -20.68 36.65 -17.31
C ASN A 147 -19.98 37.28 -18.52
N GLU A 148 -20.62 38.25 -19.17
CA GLU A 148 -20.02 38.95 -20.31
C GLU A 148 -18.88 39.88 -19.83
N PRO A 149 -17.75 39.97 -20.54
CA PRO A 149 -17.36 39.28 -21.79
C PRO A 149 -16.55 37.98 -21.58
N TYR A 150 -16.60 37.41 -20.38
CA TYR A 150 -15.75 36.28 -19.98
C TYR A 150 -16.29 34.93 -20.45
N THR A 151 -17.58 34.67 -20.20
CA THR A 151 -18.23 33.40 -20.51
C THR A 151 -19.64 33.68 -21.04
N MET A 152 -19.86 33.35 -22.31
CA MET A 152 -21.11 33.57 -23.02
C MET A 152 -21.52 32.30 -23.79
N LEU A 153 -22.79 32.23 -24.18
CA LEU A 153 -23.35 31.12 -24.96
C LEU A 153 -23.71 31.62 -26.35
N TYR A 154 -23.31 30.88 -27.37
CA TYR A 154 -23.83 31.12 -28.70
C TYR A 154 -25.34 30.86 -28.76
N PRO A 155 -26.07 31.59 -29.64
CA PRO A 155 -27.46 31.32 -29.95
C PRO A 155 -27.72 29.84 -30.27
N ALA A 156 -28.84 29.32 -29.78
CA ALA A 156 -29.24 27.92 -30.01
C ALA A 156 -29.42 27.59 -31.50
N SER A 157 -29.70 28.59 -32.35
CA SER A 157 -29.83 28.43 -33.80
C SER A 157 -28.55 27.95 -34.48
N GLU A 158 -27.38 28.12 -33.86
CA GLU A 158 -26.10 27.72 -34.44
C GLU A 158 -25.77 26.23 -34.24
N ASN A 159 -26.63 25.46 -33.55
CA ASN A 159 -26.52 24.00 -33.38
C ASN A 159 -25.13 23.50 -32.91
N ARG A 160 -24.40 24.32 -32.14
CA ARG A 160 -23.11 23.92 -31.55
C ARG A 160 -23.32 22.93 -30.41
N THR A 161 -22.34 22.04 -30.19
CA THR A 161 -22.37 21.02 -29.12
C THR A 161 -21.09 21.04 -28.30
N GLY A 162 -21.09 20.38 -27.13
CA GLY A 162 -19.91 20.31 -26.28
C GLY A 162 -19.42 21.69 -25.81
N ASN A 163 -18.10 21.90 -25.89
CA ASN A 163 -17.42 23.13 -25.49
C ASN A 163 -17.65 24.29 -26.49
N ASP A 164 -17.89 23.99 -27.76
CA ASP A 164 -18.05 24.99 -28.83
C ASP A 164 -19.29 25.88 -28.66
N ARG A 165 -20.19 25.51 -27.74
CA ARG A 165 -21.35 26.33 -27.38
C ARG A 165 -20.98 27.61 -26.65
N PHE A 166 -19.78 27.68 -26.08
CA PHE A 166 -19.33 28.79 -25.26
C PHE A 166 -18.31 29.67 -25.98
N TYR A 167 -18.32 30.97 -25.70
CA TYR A 167 -17.30 31.91 -26.17
C TYR A 167 -17.02 33.00 -25.12
N GLY A 168 -15.92 33.73 -25.28
CA GLY A 168 -15.51 34.82 -24.40
C GLY A 168 -14.11 34.61 -23.82
N TYR A 169 -13.62 35.63 -23.11
CA TYR A 169 -12.23 35.67 -22.65
C TYR A 169 -11.81 34.46 -21.81
N ALA A 170 -12.68 33.96 -20.92
CA ALA A 170 -12.36 32.81 -20.08
C ALA A 170 -12.34 31.50 -20.87
N ILE A 171 -13.10 31.42 -21.96
CA ILE A 171 -13.11 30.27 -22.89
C ILE A 171 -11.80 30.23 -23.69
N ASP A 172 -11.36 31.36 -24.20
CA ASP A 172 -10.10 31.47 -24.94
C ASP A 172 -8.91 31.17 -24.03
N LEU A 173 -8.96 31.67 -22.79
CA LEU A 173 -7.91 31.42 -21.80
C LEU A 173 -7.77 29.93 -21.45
N ILE A 174 -8.89 29.23 -21.19
CA ILE A 174 -8.81 27.80 -20.86
C ILE A 174 -8.36 26.97 -22.07
N ALA A 175 -8.75 27.37 -23.29
CA ALA A 175 -8.26 26.75 -24.52
C ALA A 175 -6.74 26.90 -24.66
N ALA A 176 -6.20 28.11 -24.46
CA ALA A 176 -4.75 28.35 -24.50
C ALA A 176 -4.00 27.57 -23.39
N LEU A 177 -4.58 27.47 -22.19
CA LEU A 177 -4.00 26.67 -21.10
C LEU A 177 -4.04 25.17 -21.41
N ALA A 178 -5.11 24.68 -22.02
CA ALA A 178 -5.24 23.28 -22.46
C ALA A 178 -4.18 22.95 -23.51
N ASP A 179 -3.95 23.85 -24.47
CA ASP A 179 -2.92 23.70 -25.50
C ASP A 179 -1.50 23.73 -24.92
N LEU A 180 -1.24 24.59 -23.93
CA LEU A 180 0.06 24.71 -23.28
C LEU A 180 0.37 23.49 -22.40
N CYS A 181 -0.60 23.06 -21.60
CA CYS A 181 -0.45 21.99 -20.59
C CYS A 181 -0.92 20.60 -21.07
N LYS A 182 -1.37 20.50 -22.32
CA LYS A 182 -1.78 19.25 -23.00
C LYS A 182 -2.89 18.45 -22.31
N PHE A 183 -3.82 19.13 -21.62
CA PHE A 183 -4.99 18.49 -21.02
C PHE A 183 -6.23 18.62 -21.91
N ASN A 184 -7.15 17.67 -21.75
CA ASN A 184 -8.49 17.76 -22.32
C ASN A 184 -9.45 18.38 -21.30
N TYR A 185 -10.56 18.96 -21.73
CA TYR A 185 -11.55 19.49 -20.79
C TYR A 185 -12.99 19.42 -21.30
N THR A 186 -13.93 19.39 -20.36
CA THR A 186 -15.36 19.60 -20.62
C THR A 186 -15.81 20.82 -19.84
N PHE A 187 -16.34 21.82 -20.54
CA PHE A 187 -16.80 23.07 -19.97
C PHE A 187 -18.30 23.00 -19.64
N TYR A 188 -18.68 23.48 -18.47
CA TYR A 188 -20.07 23.56 -18.07
C TYR A 188 -20.35 24.77 -17.18
N ILE A 189 -21.62 25.18 -17.16
CA ILE A 189 -22.10 26.27 -16.30
C ILE A 189 -22.58 25.68 -14.98
N SER A 190 -22.27 26.35 -13.87
CA SER A 190 -22.79 25.97 -12.55
C SER A 190 -24.31 25.76 -12.64
N PRO A 191 -24.85 24.64 -12.13
CA PRO A 191 -26.29 24.34 -12.24
C PRO A 191 -27.19 25.46 -11.70
N ASP A 192 -26.77 26.10 -10.61
CA ASP A 192 -27.47 27.22 -9.98
C ASP A 192 -27.05 28.61 -10.50
N ARG A 193 -26.09 28.66 -11.44
CA ARG A 193 -25.51 29.86 -12.07
C ARG A 193 -24.91 30.87 -11.08
N LYS A 194 -24.53 30.44 -9.89
CA LYS A 194 -23.93 31.30 -8.86
C LYS A 194 -22.43 31.11 -8.74
N TYR A 195 -21.74 32.16 -8.30
CA TYR A 195 -20.32 32.08 -7.94
C TYR A 195 -20.12 31.18 -6.72
N GLY A 196 -20.85 31.47 -5.63
CA GLY A 196 -20.88 30.65 -4.44
C GLY A 196 -21.12 31.48 -3.18
N SER A 197 -21.97 30.99 -2.30
CA SER A 197 -22.24 31.54 -0.99
C SER A 197 -22.44 30.43 0.03
N ARG A 198 -21.98 30.67 1.26
CA ARG A 198 -22.17 29.75 2.37
C ARG A 198 -23.63 29.78 2.80
N GLN A 199 -24.25 28.61 2.81
CA GLN A 199 -25.63 28.39 3.18
C GLN A 199 -25.77 28.25 4.71
N PRO A 200 -26.97 28.40 5.28
CA PRO A 200 -27.21 28.23 6.71
C PRO A 200 -26.83 26.85 7.26
N ASP A 201 -26.89 25.81 6.42
CA ASP A 201 -26.46 24.45 6.75
C ASP A 201 -24.92 24.26 6.73
N GLY A 202 -24.18 25.35 6.47
CA GLY A 202 -22.72 25.37 6.39
C GLY A 202 -22.14 24.97 5.04
N LYS A 203 -22.94 24.48 4.09
CA LYS A 203 -22.48 24.08 2.75
C LYS A 203 -22.31 25.28 1.84
N TRP A 204 -21.54 25.09 0.76
CA TRP A 204 -21.41 26.09 -0.29
C TRP A 204 -22.26 25.73 -1.51
N ASN A 205 -22.85 26.74 -2.15
CA ASN A 205 -23.48 26.62 -3.46
C ASN A 205 -22.55 27.19 -4.56
N GLY A 206 -23.06 27.31 -5.79
CA GLY A 206 -22.32 27.89 -6.89
C GLY A 206 -21.11 27.08 -7.34
N MET A 207 -20.25 27.73 -8.10
CA MET A 207 -18.94 27.19 -8.49
C MET A 207 -18.11 26.74 -7.28
N VAL A 208 -18.15 27.49 -6.16
CA VAL A 208 -17.45 27.08 -4.93
C VAL A 208 -17.98 25.74 -4.42
N GLY A 209 -19.31 25.56 -4.40
CA GLY A 209 -19.95 24.31 -4.02
C GLY A 209 -19.58 23.14 -4.95
N GLU A 210 -19.44 23.40 -6.25
CA GLU A 210 -19.02 22.40 -7.24
C GLU A 210 -17.57 21.92 -7.02
N LEU A 211 -16.68 22.78 -6.52
CA LEU A 211 -15.30 22.41 -6.22
C LEU A 211 -15.15 21.64 -4.90
N ILE A 212 -15.99 21.94 -3.91
CA ILE A 212 -15.93 21.30 -2.57
C ILE A 212 -16.56 19.91 -2.57
N ARG A 213 -17.64 19.69 -3.33
CA ARG A 213 -18.36 18.40 -3.37
C ARG A 213 -17.66 17.32 -4.21
N ARG A 214 -16.37 17.49 -4.52
CA ARG A 214 -15.57 16.54 -5.29
C ARG A 214 -15.16 15.33 -4.47
#